data_AF-A0A1F5WPR0-F1
#
_entry.id   AF-A0A1F5WPR0-F1
#
_cell.length_a   1.000
_cell.length_b   1.000
_cell.length_c   1.000
_cell.angle_alpha   90.00
_cell.angle_beta   90.00
_cell.angle_gamma   90.00
#
_symmetry.space_group_name_H-M   'P 1'
#
loop_
_entity.id
_entity.type
_entity.pdbx_description
1 polymer ?
#
loop_
_entity_poly.entity_id
_entity_poly.type
_entity_poly.pdbx_seq_one_letter_code
_entity_poly.pdbx_strand_id
1 'polypeptide(L)'
;MILMKKSAYWVIVLCGLAGIGIMSYLTYIHYSASKSFCDISQEVSCDVVTTSIYSEIFGVPVSVLGLLFFAAVLFLILKKRDKAFQTLFIITLFALVPSLYLSLTELLFINSICILCETSKVLMLIILGASLWASELDSRKALRMGAPVLIAGLVAAGVTYFAQTGTVVKKDYSTVVQCLNSKGVVYYKSVRCSTCRRQEMILGEASKKLNSVECHPDGENPQPELCLRKNINKTPTFLMEAGGTEIKRIEGLQQIKDLAAFASCPIE
;
A
#
# COMPACT_ATOMS: atom_id res chain seq x y z
N MET A 1 -8.18 -30.61 -26.30
CA MET A 1 -7.08 -30.69 -25.31
C MET A 1 -5.89 -29.79 -25.66
N ILE A 2 -5.26 -29.93 -26.84
CA ILE A 2 -4.10 -29.10 -27.24
C ILE A 2 -4.44 -27.61 -27.38
N LEU A 3 -5.58 -27.28 -28.00
CA LEU A 3 -6.03 -25.90 -28.17
C LEU A 3 -6.32 -25.20 -26.82
N MET A 4 -6.88 -25.94 -25.86
CA MET A 4 -7.20 -25.43 -24.51
C MET A 4 -5.93 -25.09 -23.71
N LYS A 5 -4.92 -25.97 -23.73
CA LYS A 5 -3.62 -25.70 -23.09
C LYS A 5 -2.89 -24.53 -23.73
N LYS A 6 -3.01 -24.37 -25.06
CA LYS A 6 -2.45 -23.24 -25.79
C LYS A 6 -3.13 -21.91 -25.40
N SER A 7 -4.46 -21.90 -25.28
CA SER A 7 -5.20 -20.71 -24.82
C SER A 7 -4.83 -20.32 -23.39
N ALA A 8 -4.86 -21.27 -22.46
CA ALA A 8 -4.51 -21.03 -21.07
C ALA A 8 -3.07 -20.55 -20.90
N TYR A 9 -2.13 -21.10 -21.70
CA TYR A 9 -0.75 -20.63 -21.73
C TYR A 9 -0.64 -19.14 -22.04
N TRP A 10 -1.27 -18.68 -23.13
CA TRP A 10 -1.20 -17.26 -23.53
C TRP A 10 -1.90 -16.35 -22.53
N VAL A 11 -3.04 -16.76 -21.98
CA VAL A 11 -3.72 -16.02 -20.91
C VAL A 11 -2.81 -15.83 -19.70
N ILE A 12 -2.18 -16.91 -19.22
CA ILE A 12 -1.27 -16.86 -18.06
C ILE A 12 -0.05 -15.98 -18.36
N VAL A 13 0.53 -16.07 -19.56
CA VAL A 13 1.66 -15.23 -19.97
C VAL A 13 1.28 -13.74 -19.98
N LEU A 14 0.14 -13.39 -20.58
CA LEU A 14 -0.32 -12.00 -20.64
C LEU A 14 -0.64 -11.45 -19.24
N CYS A 15 -1.34 -12.22 -18.41
CA CYS A 15 -1.60 -11.85 -17.02
C CYS A 15 -0.31 -11.71 -16.20
N GLY A 16 0.68 -12.59 -16.42
CA GLY A 16 1.99 -12.53 -15.77
C GLY A 16 2.75 -11.26 -16.13
N LEU A 17 2.80 -10.89 -17.42
CA LEU A 17 3.44 -9.66 -17.88
C LEU A 17 2.75 -8.41 -17.34
N ALA A 18 1.41 -8.37 -17.40
CA ALA A 18 0.64 -7.26 -16.82
C ALA A 18 0.86 -7.13 -15.31
N GLY A 19 0.88 -8.26 -14.59
CA GLY A 19 1.13 -8.30 -13.15
C GLY A 19 2.53 -7.80 -12.78
N ILE A 20 3.57 -8.16 -13.55
CA ILE A 20 4.91 -7.58 -13.40
C ILE A 20 4.87 -6.06 -13.56
N GLY A 21 4.25 -5.55 -14.62
CA GLY A 21 4.16 -4.10 -14.86
C GLY A 21 3.48 -3.36 -13.70
N ILE A 22 2.35 -3.89 -13.22
CA ILE A 22 1.62 -3.32 -12.07
C ILE A 22 2.49 -3.34 -10.81
N MET A 23 3.10 -4.48 -10.48
CA MET A 23 3.88 -4.62 -9.24
C MET A 23 5.17 -3.81 -9.27
N SER A 24 5.86 -3.75 -10.41
CA SER A 24 7.03 -2.87 -10.59
C SER A 24 6.67 -1.41 -10.39
N TYR A 25 5.51 -0.96 -10.88
CA TYR A 25 5.05 0.42 -10.68
C TYR A 25 4.70 0.70 -9.20
N LEU A 26 4.00 -0.22 -8.53
CA LEU A 26 3.72 -0.09 -7.09
C LEU A 26 5.00 -0.09 -6.24
N THR A 27 5.98 -0.91 -6.59
CA THR A 27 7.31 -0.89 -5.96
C THR A 27 8.01 0.44 -6.16
N TYR A 28 7.95 1.01 -7.38
CA TYR A 28 8.50 2.33 -7.65
C TYR A 28 7.84 3.42 -6.79
N ILE A 29 6.50 3.45 -6.69
CA ILE A 29 5.79 4.43 -5.86
C ILE A 29 6.18 4.31 -4.39
N HIS A 30 6.23 3.07 -3.89
CA HIS A 30 6.58 2.81 -2.49
C HIS A 30 7.95 3.41 -2.11
N TYR A 31 8.97 3.22 -2.96
CA TYR A 31 10.32 3.74 -2.67
C TYR A 31 10.54 5.21 -3.07
N SER A 32 9.92 5.69 -4.15
CA SER A 32 10.11 7.07 -4.62
C SER A 32 9.26 8.09 -3.87
N ALA A 33 8.34 7.62 -3.00
CA ALA A 33 7.33 8.42 -2.32
C ALA A 33 6.51 9.36 -3.23
N SER A 34 6.56 9.15 -4.55
CA SER A 34 5.94 10.01 -5.55
C SER A 34 4.43 9.85 -5.59
N LYS A 35 3.73 10.82 -6.20
CA LYS A 35 2.28 10.75 -6.40
C LYS A 35 1.97 9.72 -7.49
N SER A 36 1.10 8.73 -7.22
CA SER A 36 0.66 7.81 -8.28
C SER A 36 -0.38 8.44 -9.20
N PHE A 37 -0.53 7.87 -10.39
CA PHE A 37 -1.65 8.23 -11.27
C PHE A 37 -3.00 7.75 -10.74
N CYS A 38 -3.01 6.77 -9.83
CA CYS A 38 -4.20 6.19 -9.23
C CYS A 38 -4.55 6.80 -7.87
N ASP A 39 -4.05 8.02 -7.60
CA ASP A 39 -4.44 8.87 -6.49
C ASP A 39 -5.58 9.83 -6.93
N ILE A 40 -6.79 9.27 -7.02
CA ILE A 40 -7.98 9.96 -7.56
C ILE A 40 -8.76 10.63 -6.42
N SER A 41 -8.94 9.92 -5.31
CA SER A 41 -9.65 10.40 -4.13
C SER A 41 -9.03 9.80 -2.86
N GLN A 42 -9.53 10.20 -1.69
CA GLN A 42 -9.05 9.60 -0.43
C GLN A 42 -9.44 8.14 -0.28
N GLU A 43 -10.60 7.78 -0.80
CA GLU A 43 -11.15 6.42 -0.80
C GLU A 43 -10.53 5.55 -1.88
N VAL A 44 -9.93 6.16 -2.91
CA VAL A 44 -9.28 5.46 -4.03
C VAL A 44 -7.89 6.05 -4.26
N SER A 45 -6.92 5.53 -3.50
CA SER A 45 -5.53 5.95 -3.56
C SER A 45 -4.56 4.80 -3.37
N CYS A 46 -3.79 4.49 -4.43
CA CYS A 46 -2.68 3.56 -4.32
C CYS A 46 -1.58 4.06 -3.37
N ASP A 47 -1.42 5.37 -3.24
CA ASP A 47 -0.36 5.97 -2.44
C ASP A 47 -0.58 5.73 -0.94
N VAL A 48 -1.82 5.93 -0.48
CA VAL A 48 -2.21 5.70 0.92
C VAL A 48 -1.99 4.23 1.26
N VAL A 49 -2.42 3.31 0.40
CA VAL A 49 -2.27 1.87 0.62
C VAL A 49 -0.80 1.45 0.64
N THR A 50 0.00 1.90 -0.34
CA THR A 50 1.42 1.54 -0.47
C THR A 50 2.35 2.17 0.56
N THR A 51 1.90 3.17 1.31
CA THR A 51 2.66 3.76 2.43
C THR A 51 2.14 3.37 3.80
N SER A 52 1.09 2.55 3.85
CA SER A 52 0.54 2.05 5.10
C SER A 52 1.47 1.05 5.79
N ILE A 53 1.24 0.81 7.08
CA ILE A 53 1.95 -0.24 7.84
C ILE A 53 1.71 -1.65 7.26
N TYR A 54 0.62 -1.84 6.50
CA TYR A 54 0.27 -3.12 5.88
C TYR A 54 0.98 -3.33 4.53
N SER A 55 1.72 -2.33 4.05
CA SER A 55 2.45 -2.39 2.77
C SER A 55 3.77 -3.15 2.86
N GLU A 56 4.24 -3.49 4.07
CA GLU A 56 5.47 -4.23 4.30
C GLU A 56 5.22 -5.48 5.15
N ILE A 57 6.04 -6.51 4.94
CA ILE A 57 6.07 -7.74 5.73
C ILE A 57 7.54 -8.01 6.07
N PHE A 58 7.90 -7.99 7.35
CA PHE A 58 9.30 -8.07 7.82
C PHE A 58 10.24 -7.07 7.11
N GLY A 59 9.75 -5.86 6.82
CA GLY A 59 10.50 -4.80 6.12
C GLY A 59 10.62 -4.99 4.60
N VAL A 60 9.99 -6.03 4.03
CA VAL A 60 9.92 -6.24 2.58
C VAL A 60 8.58 -5.74 2.07
N PRO A 61 8.54 -4.84 1.06
CA PRO A 61 7.28 -4.36 0.52
C PRO A 61 6.47 -5.48 -0.13
N VAL A 62 5.17 -5.51 0.12
CA VAL A 62 4.23 -6.45 -0.50
C VAL A 62 4.29 -6.37 -2.03
N SER A 63 4.52 -5.17 -2.60
CA SER A 63 4.68 -4.98 -4.03
C SER A 63 5.87 -5.77 -4.62
N VAL A 64 6.97 -5.91 -3.85
CA VAL A 64 8.12 -6.74 -4.25
C VAL A 64 7.77 -8.23 -4.19
N LEU A 65 7.03 -8.68 -3.18
CA LEU A 65 6.55 -10.05 -3.09
C LEU A 65 5.59 -10.40 -4.25
N GLY A 66 4.71 -9.47 -4.61
CA GLY A 66 3.84 -9.59 -5.78
C GLY A 66 4.63 -9.66 -7.10
N LEU A 67 5.66 -8.82 -7.25
CA LEU A 67 6.57 -8.86 -8.40
C LEU A 67 7.25 -10.24 -8.52
N LEU A 68 7.77 -10.77 -7.41
CA LEU A 68 8.37 -12.11 -7.36
C LEU A 68 7.37 -13.20 -7.72
N PHE A 69 6.12 -13.09 -7.27
CA PHE A 69 5.05 -14.00 -7.64
C PHE A 69 4.82 -14.02 -9.16
N PHE A 70 4.59 -12.86 -9.79
CA PHE A 70 4.34 -12.81 -11.24
C PHE A 70 5.57 -13.22 -12.08
N ALA A 71 6.78 -12.90 -11.61
CA ALA A 71 8.01 -13.40 -12.21
C ALA A 71 8.11 -14.93 -12.13
N ALA A 72 7.77 -15.53 -10.98
CA ALA A 72 7.73 -16.98 -10.82
C ALA A 72 6.67 -17.63 -11.72
N VAL A 73 5.48 -17.02 -11.87
CA VAL A 73 4.44 -17.48 -12.81
C VAL A 73 4.98 -17.53 -14.24
N LEU A 74 5.60 -16.44 -14.72
CA LEU A 74 6.19 -16.40 -16.06
C LEU A 74 7.30 -17.43 -16.22
N PHE A 75 8.21 -17.53 -15.26
CA PHE A 75 9.30 -18.51 -15.32
C PHE A 75 8.77 -19.94 -15.42
N LEU A 76 7.78 -20.31 -14.59
CA LEU A 76 7.22 -21.65 -14.55
C LEU A 76 6.46 -22.02 -15.82
N ILE A 77 5.66 -21.09 -16.38
CA ILE A 77 4.91 -21.35 -17.61
C ILE A 77 5.83 -21.42 -18.82
N LEU A 78 6.88 -20.59 -18.88
CA LEU A 78 7.86 -20.59 -19.98
C LEU A 78 8.77 -21.82 -19.99
N LYS A 79 9.08 -22.38 -18.80
CA LYS A 79 9.90 -23.61 -18.67
C LYS A 79 9.21 -24.87 -19.19
N LYS A 80 7.90 -24.82 -19.49
CA LYS A 80 7.10 -25.92 -20.08
C LYS A 80 7.29 -27.27 -19.39
N ARG A 81 7.22 -27.31 -18.05
CA ARG A 81 7.26 -28.55 -17.27
C ARG A 81 5.91 -29.29 -17.33
N ASP A 82 5.93 -30.63 -17.26
CA ASP A 82 4.73 -31.48 -17.38
C ASP A 82 3.60 -31.14 -16.37
N LYS A 83 3.97 -30.63 -15.19
CA LYS A 83 3.03 -30.25 -14.13
C LYS A 83 2.93 -28.73 -13.92
N ALA A 84 3.36 -27.91 -14.90
CA ALA A 84 3.39 -26.46 -14.76
C ALA A 84 2.04 -25.88 -14.31
N PHE A 85 0.92 -26.26 -14.95
CA PHE A 85 -0.41 -25.78 -14.57
C PHE A 85 -0.83 -26.19 -13.15
N GLN A 86 -0.43 -27.38 -12.68
CA GLN A 86 -0.73 -27.83 -11.31
C GLN A 86 0.07 -27.04 -10.29
N THR A 87 1.36 -26.79 -10.57
CA THR A 87 2.21 -25.95 -9.73
C THR A 87 1.69 -24.51 -9.70
N LEU A 88 1.30 -23.95 -10.85
CA LEU A 88 0.70 -22.62 -10.95
C LEU A 88 -0.59 -22.49 -10.15
N PHE A 89 -1.46 -23.51 -10.20
CA PHE A 89 -2.66 -23.57 -9.37
C PHE A 89 -2.31 -23.48 -7.88
N ILE A 90 -1.37 -24.30 -7.40
CA ILE A 90 -0.95 -24.32 -5.99
C ILE A 90 -0.35 -22.98 -5.55
N ILE A 91 0.64 -22.45 -6.28
CA ILE A 91 1.32 -21.22 -5.86
C ILE A 91 0.38 -20.01 -5.91
N THR A 92 -0.53 -19.97 -6.88
CA THR A 92 -1.49 -18.86 -7.02
C THR A 92 -2.54 -18.95 -5.93
N LEU A 93 -3.02 -20.15 -5.61
CA LEU A 93 -3.96 -20.35 -4.51
C LEU A 93 -3.34 -19.92 -3.17
N PHE A 94 -2.10 -20.33 -2.91
CA PHE A 94 -1.38 -19.94 -1.70
C PHE A 94 -1.22 -18.42 -1.60
N ALA A 95 -0.75 -17.77 -2.67
CA ALA A 95 -0.48 -16.33 -2.67
C ALA A 95 -1.76 -15.47 -2.64
N LEU A 96 -2.86 -15.96 -3.19
CA LEU A 96 -4.12 -15.24 -3.23
C LEU A 96 -4.74 -15.07 -1.84
N VAL A 97 -4.66 -16.08 -0.97
CA VAL A 97 -5.27 -16.03 0.38
C VAL A 97 -4.76 -14.87 1.24
N PRO A 98 -3.45 -14.68 1.49
CA PRO A 98 -2.95 -13.52 2.22
C PRO A 98 -3.17 -12.21 1.44
N SER A 99 -3.25 -12.24 0.10
CA SER A 99 -3.60 -11.05 -0.70
C SER A 99 -5.05 -10.59 -0.48
N LEU A 100 -5.98 -11.51 -0.23
CA LEU A 100 -7.37 -11.19 0.13
C LEU A 100 -7.48 -10.64 1.55
N TYR A 101 -6.62 -11.09 2.47
CA TYR A 101 -6.47 -10.44 3.77
C TYR A 101 -6.10 -8.96 3.59
N LEU A 102 -5.17 -8.64 2.69
CA LEU A 102 -4.80 -7.25 2.42
C LEU A 102 -5.97 -6.43 1.85
N SER A 103 -6.83 -7.00 0.99
CA SER A 103 -8.08 -6.32 0.57
C SER A 103 -8.98 -6.00 1.76
N LEU A 104 -9.08 -6.92 2.73
CA LEU A 104 -9.85 -6.67 3.94
C LEU A 104 -9.25 -5.52 4.75
N THR A 105 -7.90 -5.43 4.81
CA THR A 105 -7.24 -4.32 5.51
C THR A 105 -7.43 -2.97 4.82
N GLU A 106 -7.46 -2.94 3.49
CA GLU A 106 -7.76 -1.74 2.69
C GLU A 106 -9.14 -1.16 3.06
N LEU A 107 -10.13 -2.04 3.27
CA LEU A 107 -11.50 -1.65 3.60
C LEU A 107 -11.70 -1.31 5.08
N LEU A 108 -11.19 -2.13 6.00
CA LEU A 108 -11.50 -1.98 7.43
C LEU A 108 -10.57 -1.01 8.17
N PHE A 109 -9.28 -0.98 7.82
CA PHE A 109 -8.27 -0.22 8.58
C PHE A 109 -7.78 1.00 7.81
N ILE A 110 -7.49 0.85 6.51
CA ILE A 110 -6.96 1.95 5.70
C ILE A 110 -8.10 2.86 5.20
N ASN A 111 -9.31 2.31 4.99
CA ASN A 111 -10.43 3.01 4.33
C ASN A 111 -10.00 3.69 3.02
N SER A 112 -9.22 2.98 2.21
CA SER A 112 -8.80 3.40 0.87
C SER A 112 -8.49 2.17 0.02
N ILE A 113 -8.97 2.15 -1.21
CA ILE A 113 -8.85 1.03 -2.14
C ILE A 113 -7.73 1.33 -3.14
N CYS A 114 -6.82 0.37 -3.32
CA CYS A 114 -5.79 0.45 -4.36
C CYS A 114 -6.24 -0.30 -5.61
N ILE A 115 -6.64 0.43 -6.66
CA ILE A 115 -7.08 -0.14 -7.95
C ILE A 115 -6.04 -1.11 -8.52
N LEU A 116 -4.75 -0.79 -8.37
CA LEU A 116 -3.66 -1.61 -8.89
C LEU A 116 -3.48 -2.91 -8.11
N CYS A 117 -3.58 -2.88 -6.77
CA CYS A 117 -3.57 -4.08 -5.94
C CYS A 117 -4.77 -4.98 -6.28
N GLU A 118 -5.96 -4.41 -6.38
CA GLU A 118 -7.17 -5.16 -6.74
C GLU A 118 -7.09 -5.73 -8.16
N THR A 119 -6.57 -4.96 -9.12
CA THR A 119 -6.32 -5.45 -10.49
C THR A 119 -5.37 -6.64 -10.48
N SER A 120 -4.32 -6.60 -9.66
CA SER A 120 -3.39 -7.72 -9.55
C SER A 120 -4.04 -8.99 -8.97
N LYS A 121 -4.98 -8.84 -8.02
CA LYS A 121 -5.75 -9.95 -7.45
C LYS A 121 -6.70 -10.53 -8.50
N VAL A 122 -7.30 -9.69 -9.35
CA VAL A 122 -8.09 -10.15 -10.52
C VAL A 122 -7.21 -10.94 -11.49
N LEU A 123 -5.99 -10.48 -11.79
CA LEU A 123 -5.05 -11.24 -12.63
C LEU A 123 -4.69 -12.59 -12.01
N MET A 124 -4.49 -12.65 -10.69
CA MET A 124 -4.25 -13.90 -9.96
C MET A 124 -5.44 -14.85 -10.06
N LEU A 125 -6.67 -14.37 -9.93
CA LEU A 125 -7.89 -15.18 -10.10
C LEU A 125 -8.00 -15.75 -11.52
N ILE A 126 -7.67 -14.96 -12.54
CA ILE A 126 -7.63 -15.43 -13.94
C ILE A 126 -6.56 -16.52 -14.11
N ILE A 127 -5.37 -16.32 -13.56
CA ILE A 127 -4.28 -17.32 -13.59
C ILE A 127 -4.71 -18.61 -12.89
N LEU A 128 -5.37 -18.51 -11.73
CA LEU A 128 -5.87 -19.65 -10.95
C LEU A 128 -6.90 -20.45 -11.76
N GLY A 129 -7.87 -19.77 -12.36
CA GLY A 129 -8.91 -20.37 -13.19
C GLY A 129 -8.35 -21.02 -14.46
N ALA A 130 -7.46 -20.32 -15.18
CA ALA A 130 -6.77 -20.86 -16.37
C ALA A 130 -5.91 -22.09 -16.02
N SER A 131 -5.25 -22.07 -14.86
CA SER A 131 -4.44 -23.18 -14.36
C SER A 131 -5.30 -24.39 -14.00
N LEU A 132 -6.42 -24.20 -13.30
CA LEU A 132 -7.40 -25.25 -13.02
C LEU A 132 -7.93 -25.86 -14.31
N TRP A 133 -8.33 -25.02 -15.26
CA TRP A 133 -8.95 -25.47 -16.50
C TRP A 133 -7.97 -26.28 -17.38
N ALA A 134 -6.70 -25.89 -17.44
CA ALA A 134 -5.68 -26.55 -18.25
C ALA A 134 -5.01 -27.76 -17.57
N SER A 135 -5.13 -27.87 -16.24
CA SER A 135 -4.44 -28.90 -15.45
C SER A 135 -5.15 -30.26 -15.44
N GLU A 136 -6.38 -30.34 -15.98
CA GLU A 136 -7.20 -31.57 -16.05
C GLU A 136 -7.38 -32.23 -14.66
N LEU A 137 -7.29 -31.44 -13.58
CA LEU A 137 -7.56 -31.94 -12.24
C LEU A 137 -9.05 -32.26 -12.12
N ASP A 138 -9.34 -33.51 -11.79
CA ASP A 138 -10.66 -33.90 -11.29
C ASP A 138 -10.96 -33.13 -9.99
N SER A 139 -12.23 -32.79 -9.75
CA SER A 139 -12.69 -31.97 -8.61
C SER A 139 -12.20 -32.52 -7.26
N ARG A 140 -12.12 -33.85 -7.11
CA ARG A 140 -11.54 -34.50 -5.92
C ARG A 140 -10.04 -34.24 -5.76
N LYS A 141 -9.27 -34.29 -6.84
CA LYS A 141 -7.82 -34.01 -6.80
C LYS A 141 -7.59 -32.52 -6.55
N ALA A 142 -8.36 -31.65 -7.19
CA ALA A 142 -8.30 -30.21 -6.96
C ALA A 142 -8.58 -29.88 -5.49
N LEU A 143 -9.61 -30.48 -4.89
CA LEU A 143 -9.93 -30.29 -3.47
C LEU A 143 -8.84 -30.85 -2.54
N ARG A 144 -8.37 -32.08 -2.79
CA ARG A 144 -7.30 -32.70 -1.98
C ARG A 144 -5.99 -31.91 -2.02
N MET A 145 -5.65 -31.35 -3.17
CA MET A 145 -4.45 -30.52 -3.32
C MET A 145 -4.67 -29.09 -2.81
N GLY A 146 -5.87 -28.53 -2.97
CA GLY A 146 -6.19 -27.16 -2.60
C GLY A 146 -6.44 -26.95 -1.10
N ALA A 147 -7.08 -27.90 -0.41
CA ALA A 147 -7.38 -27.77 1.02
C ALA A 147 -6.16 -27.47 1.92
N PRO A 148 -5.04 -28.23 1.86
CA PRO A 148 -3.87 -27.90 2.67
C PRO A 148 -3.24 -26.55 2.29
N VAL A 149 -3.35 -26.17 1.01
CA VAL A 149 -2.83 -24.89 0.51
C VAL A 149 -3.66 -23.71 1.03
N LEU A 150 -4.98 -23.86 1.09
CA LEU A 150 -5.88 -22.87 1.70
C LEU A 150 -5.57 -22.71 3.19
N ILE A 151 -5.41 -23.81 3.92
CA ILE A 151 -5.04 -23.78 5.35
C ILE A 151 -3.69 -23.08 5.51
N ALA A 152 -2.68 -23.44 4.72
CA ALA A 152 -1.37 -22.80 4.75
C ALA A 152 -1.46 -21.30 4.41
N GLY A 153 -2.29 -20.92 3.44
CA GLY A 153 -2.56 -19.53 3.09
C GLY A 153 -3.24 -18.75 4.21
N LEU A 154 -4.19 -19.35 4.92
CA LEU A 154 -4.85 -18.74 6.08
C LEU A 154 -3.86 -18.55 7.24
N VAL A 155 -3.02 -19.55 7.49
CA VAL A 155 -1.92 -19.43 8.47
C VAL A 155 -0.97 -18.31 8.05
N ALA A 156 -0.57 -18.24 6.78
CA ALA A 156 0.29 -17.17 6.27
C ALA A 156 -0.36 -15.78 6.42
N ALA A 157 -1.66 -15.66 6.17
CA ALA A 157 -2.42 -14.43 6.40
C ALA A 157 -2.41 -14.02 7.88
N GLY A 158 -2.65 -14.98 8.78
CA GLY A 158 -2.56 -14.75 10.22
C GLY A 158 -1.17 -14.32 10.68
N VAL A 159 -0.12 -15.01 10.22
CA VAL A 159 1.28 -14.64 10.49
C VAL A 159 1.59 -13.25 9.94
N THR A 160 1.11 -12.92 8.75
CA THR A 160 1.28 -11.59 8.14
C THR A 160 0.62 -10.51 8.99
N TYR A 161 -0.64 -10.74 9.41
CA TYR A 161 -1.34 -9.84 10.32
C TYR A 161 -0.56 -9.61 11.61
N PHE A 162 -0.07 -10.67 12.26
CA PHE A 162 0.72 -10.54 13.49
C PHE A 162 2.10 -9.92 13.25
N ALA A 163 2.73 -10.15 12.10
CA ALA A 163 4.00 -9.51 11.77
C ALA A 163 3.80 -7.99 11.60
N GLN A 164 2.74 -7.60 10.90
CA GLN A 164 2.41 -6.20 10.62
C GLN A 164 1.87 -5.44 11.84
N THR A 165 1.10 -6.11 12.70
CA THR A 165 0.47 -5.48 13.88
C THR A 165 1.22 -5.74 15.19
N GLY A 166 1.94 -6.86 15.31
CA GLY A 166 2.64 -7.28 16.53
C GLY A 166 4.05 -6.73 16.69
N THR A 167 4.66 -6.19 15.62
CA THR A 167 5.98 -5.53 15.67
C THR A 167 5.92 -4.01 15.64
N VAL A 168 4.72 -3.42 15.80
CA VAL A 168 4.61 -1.95 15.91
C VAL A 168 5.15 -1.53 17.28
N VAL A 169 6.47 -1.53 17.43
CA VAL A 169 7.13 -0.40 18.09
C VAL A 169 6.69 0.79 17.25
N LYS A 170 5.53 1.38 17.59
CA LYS A 170 5.13 2.68 17.05
C LYS A 170 6.30 3.55 17.44
N LYS A 171 7.19 3.86 16.49
CA LYS A 171 8.28 4.80 16.75
C LYS A 171 7.59 6.03 17.30
N ASP A 172 7.88 6.31 18.56
CA ASP A 172 7.14 7.34 19.27
C ASP A 172 7.68 8.70 18.84
N TYR A 173 7.04 9.29 17.83
CA TYR A 173 7.38 10.62 17.36
C TYR A 173 6.76 11.72 18.22
N SER A 174 6.24 11.40 19.41
CA SER A 174 5.66 12.40 20.30
C SER A 174 6.68 13.47 20.73
N THR A 175 7.94 13.11 20.93
CA THR A 175 9.03 14.05 21.25
C THR A 175 9.30 15.02 20.11
N VAL A 176 9.39 14.49 18.88
CA VAL A 176 9.54 15.29 17.65
C VAL A 176 8.35 16.24 17.49
N VAL A 177 7.11 15.75 17.60
CA VAL A 177 5.89 16.56 17.46
C VAL A 177 5.79 17.64 18.54
N GLN A 178 6.14 17.34 19.79
CA GLN A 178 6.20 18.34 20.86
C GLN A 178 7.22 19.44 20.56
N CYS A 179 8.39 19.06 20.03
CA CYS A 179 9.39 20.03 19.59
C CYS A 179 8.88 20.88 18.41
N LEU A 180 8.25 20.29 17.41
CA LEU A 180 7.63 21.03 16.30
C LEU A 180 6.63 22.07 16.81
N ASN A 181 5.75 21.66 17.73
CA ASN A 181 4.78 22.57 18.34
C ASN A 181 5.45 23.71 19.12
N SER A 182 6.49 23.43 19.91
CA SER A 182 7.19 24.46 20.70
C SER A 182 7.98 25.45 19.83
N LYS A 183 8.39 25.02 18.63
CA LYS A 183 9.00 25.88 17.59
C LYS A 183 7.97 26.66 16.77
N GLY A 184 6.67 26.53 17.05
CA GLY A 184 5.61 27.24 16.33
C GLY A 184 5.34 26.68 14.93
N VAL A 185 5.64 25.40 14.70
CA VAL A 185 5.28 24.72 13.45
C VAL A 185 3.79 24.40 13.45
N VAL A 186 3.12 24.75 12.37
CA VAL A 186 1.71 24.47 12.10
C VAL A 186 1.59 23.64 10.82
N TYR A 187 0.85 22.53 10.93
CA TYR A 187 0.57 21.60 9.86
C TYR A 187 -0.77 21.93 9.19
N TYR A 188 -0.71 22.54 8.01
CA TYR A 188 -1.89 22.82 7.19
C TYR A 188 -2.24 21.59 6.36
N LYS A 189 -3.43 21.07 6.60
CA LYS A 189 -3.93 19.84 6.00
C LYS A 189 -5.32 20.03 5.41
N SER A 190 -5.76 19.01 4.68
CA SER A 190 -7.11 18.96 4.15
C SER A 190 -7.70 17.57 4.36
N VAL A 191 -8.96 17.50 4.78
CA VAL A 191 -9.72 16.25 4.86
C VAL A 191 -9.97 15.62 3.49
N ARG A 192 -9.60 16.25 2.36
CA ARG A 192 -9.64 15.64 1.01
C ARG A 192 -8.25 15.29 0.47
N CYS A 193 -7.20 15.56 1.24
CA CYS A 193 -5.82 15.40 0.80
C CYS A 193 -5.29 14.01 1.15
N SER A 194 -5.11 13.16 0.14
CA SER A 194 -4.50 11.82 0.26
C SER A 194 -3.06 11.89 0.80
N THR A 195 -2.27 12.86 0.32
CA THR A 195 -0.88 13.07 0.79
C THR A 195 -0.82 13.46 2.26
N CYS A 196 -1.81 14.19 2.77
CA CYS A 196 -1.93 14.58 4.17
C CYS A 196 -2.19 13.34 5.04
N ARG A 197 -3.02 12.42 4.55
CA ARG A 197 -3.25 11.12 5.20
C ARG A 197 -1.97 10.28 5.26
N ARG A 198 -1.15 10.29 4.19
CA ARG A 198 0.18 9.64 4.19
C ARG A 198 1.09 10.24 5.25
N GLN A 199 1.12 11.56 5.36
CA GLN A 199 1.90 12.26 6.38
C GLN A 199 1.49 11.88 7.81
N GLU A 200 0.19 11.79 8.06
CA GLU A 200 -0.37 11.38 9.36
C GLU A 200 -0.04 9.92 9.67
N MET A 201 -0.04 9.02 8.66
CA MET A 201 0.38 7.63 8.84
C MET A 201 1.87 7.51 9.20
N ILE A 202 2.74 8.33 8.59
CA ILE A 202 4.18 8.38 8.93
C ILE A 202 4.37 8.81 10.39
N LEU A 203 3.60 9.82 10.85
CA LEU A 203 3.65 10.33 12.22
C LEU A 203 2.92 9.43 13.24
N GLY A 204 2.09 8.50 12.77
CA GLY A 204 1.30 7.61 13.62
C GLY A 204 0.39 8.39 14.59
N GLU A 205 0.31 7.93 15.84
CA GLU A 205 -0.51 8.59 16.89
C GLU A 205 -0.04 10.01 17.21
N ALA A 206 1.25 10.32 16.99
CA ALA A 206 1.80 11.64 17.27
C ALA A 206 1.16 12.72 16.38
N SER A 207 0.65 12.35 15.20
CA SER A 207 -0.05 13.28 14.30
C SER A 207 -1.24 13.98 14.96
N LYS A 208 -1.96 13.30 15.87
CA LYS A 208 -3.10 13.86 16.59
C LYS A 208 -2.73 14.99 17.55
N LYS A 209 -1.46 15.04 17.98
CA LYS A 209 -0.93 16.07 18.88
C LYS A 209 -0.24 17.20 18.13
N LEU A 210 -0.07 17.08 16.81
CA LEU A 210 0.58 18.10 16.00
C LEU A 210 -0.39 19.28 15.80
N ASN A 211 0.10 20.50 16.06
CA ASN A 211 -0.64 21.71 15.80
C ASN A 211 -1.02 21.75 14.33
N SER A 212 -2.32 21.69 14.02
CA SER A 212 -2.80 21.58 12.65
C SER A 212 -3.99 22.47 12.37
N VAL A 213 -4.12 22.84 11.10
CA VAL A 213 -5.21 23.67 10.57
C VAL A 213 -5.84 22.90 9.42
N GLU A 214 -7.16 22.72 9.51
CA GLU A 214 -7.97 22.06 8.49
C GLU A 214 -8.44 23.09 7.45
N CYS A 215 -7.93 22.98 6.24
CA CYS A 215 -8.20 23.93 5.16
C CYS A 215 -9.47 23.62 4.36
N HIS A 216 -10.09 22.45 4.53
CA HIS A 216 -11.29 22.08 3.79
C HIS A 216 -12.56 22.25 4.63
N PRO A 217 -13.64 22.85 4.10
CA PRO A 217 -14.89 23.09 4.84
C PRO A 217 -15.53 21.83 5.44
N ASP A 218 -15.45 20.69 4.74
CA ASP A 218 -15.98 19.41 5.22
C ASP A 218 -15.18 18.77 6.37
N GLY A 219 -14.04 19.34 6.76
CA GLY A 219 -13.17 18.77 7.78
C GLY A 219 -13.59 19.14 9.21
N GLU A 220 -12.91 18.57 10.20
CA GLU A 220 -13.16 18.87 11.61
C GLU A 220 -12.55 20.23 11.99
N ASN A 221 -13.33 21.11 12.62
CA ASN A 221 -12.94 22.48 12.99
C ASN A 221 -12.27 23.26 11.83
N PRO A 222 -12.97 23.41 10.69
CA PRO A 222 -12.38 23.90 9.45
C PRO A 222 -12.07 25.40 9.53
N GLN A 223 -10.94 25.81 8.96
CA GLN A 223 -10.47 27.20 8.90
C GLN A 223 -9.98 27.59 7.48
N PRO A 224 -10.81 27.45 6.43
CA PRO A 224 -10.42 27.75 5.06
C PRO A 224 -9.93 29.20 4.87
N GLU A 225 -10.57 30.16 5.54
CA GLU A 225 -10.19 31.59 5.51
C GLU A 225 -8.81 31.85 6.12
N LEU A 226 -8.39 31.06 7.12
CA LEU A 226 -7.02 31.14 7.64
C LEU A 226 -6.03 30.64 6.59
N CYS A 227 -6.33 29.52 5.94
CA CYS A 227 -5.47 28.95 4.90
C CYS A 227 -5.32 29.89 3.71
N LEU A 228 -6.39 30.55 3.27
CA LEU A 228 -6.35 31.57 2.20
C LEU A 228 -5.47 32.76 2.60
N ARG A 229 -5.66 33.31 3.82
CA ARG A 229 -4.84 34.43 4.34
C ARG A 229 -3.36 34.07 4.47
N LYS A 230 -3.05 32.80 4.76
CA LYS A 230 -1.68 32.28 4.86
C LYS A 230 -1.12 31.78 3.51
N ASN A 231 -1.83 32.03 2.40
CA ASN A 231 -1.45 31.61 1.05
C ASN A 231 -1.11 30.11 0.97
N ILE A 232 -1.94 29.26 1.56
CA ILE A 232 -1.78 27.80 1.51
C ILE A 232 -2.41 27.30 0.21
N ASN A 233 -1.59 27.14 -0.82
CA ASN A 233 -2.05 26.67 -2.15
C ASN A 233 -2.01 25.14 -2.30
N LYS A 234 -1.27 24.45 -1.44
CA LYS A 234 -1.10 22.99 -1.43
C LYS A 234 -1.13 22.47 -0.01
N THR A 235 -1.64 21.27 0.15
CA THR A 235 -1.57 20.50 1.40
C THR A 235 -0.95 19.13 1.11
N PRO A 236 -0.13 18.56 2.01
CA PRO A 236 0.27 19.13 3.30
C PRO A 236 1.26 20.29 3.15
N THR A 237 1.16 21.28 4.04
CA THR A 237 2.14 22.37 4.17
C THR A 237 2.50 22.53 5.64
N PHE A 238 3.80 22.60 5.94
CA PHE A 238 4.30 22.91 7.27
C PHE A 238 4.85 24.33 7.25
N LEU A 239 4.32 25.15 8.16
CA LEU A 239 4.66 26.56 8.30
C LEU A 239 5.20 26.82 9.69
N MET A 240 6.31 27.52 9.80
CA MET A 240 6.88 27.92 11.08
C MET A 240 6.76 29.44 11.26
N GLU A 241 6.18 29.87 12.38
CA GLU A 241 5.95 31.28 12.68
C GLU A 241 6.63 31.70 13.99
N ALA A 242 7.21 32.90 14.01
CA ALA A 242 7.62 33.57 15.24
C ALA A 242 7.02 34.97 15.27
N GLY A 243 6.33 35.32 16.36
CA GLY A 243 5.70 36.62 16.50
C GLY A 243 4.67 36.94 15.40
N GLY A 244 4.01 35.92 14.83
CA GLY A 244 3.01 36.08 13.76
C GLY A 244 3.59 36.29 12.35
N THR A 245 4.91 36.24 12.19
CA THR A 245 5.58 36.33 10.88
C THR A 245 6.03 34.94 10.43
N GLU A 246 5.78 34.60 9.17
CA GLU A 246 6.28 33.39 8.53
C GLU A 246 7.82 33.43 8.45
N ILE A 247 8.48 32.45 9.07
CA ILE A 247 9.95 32.30 9.00
C ILE A 247 10.33 31.31 7.90
N LYS A 248 9.59 30.20 7.82
CA LYS A 248 9.98 29.05 7.00
C LYS A 248 8.75 28.23 6.62
N ARG A 249 8.77 27.70 5.40
CA ARG A 249 7.72 26.84 4.83
C ARG A 249 8.35 25.66 4.12
N ILE A 250 7.71 24.51 4.24
CA ILE A 250 7.93 23.34 3.37
C ILE A 250 6.59 22.75 2.95
N GLU A 251 6.50 22.30 1.70
CA GLU A 251 5.27 21.76 1.12
C GLU A 251 5.47 20.29 0.72
N GLY A 252 4.37 19.54 0.70
CA GLY A 252 4.36 18.15 0.28
C GLY A 252 4.75 17.18 1.39
N LEU A 253 4.74 15.88 1.05
CA LEU A 253 5.05 14.80 1.99
C LEU A 253 6.49 14.91 2.50
N GLN A 254 6.67 14.79 3.81
CA GLN A 254 7.96 14.88 4.47
C GLN A 254 8.23 13.61 5.28
N GLN A 255 9.47 13.12 5.19
CA GLN A 255 9.94 12.10 6.13
C GLN A 255 10.19 12.74 7.50
N ILE A 256 10.18 11.92 8.56
CA ILE A 256 10.44 12.39 9.93
C ILE A 256 11.79 13.11 10.05
N LYS A 257 12.81 12.61 9.34
CA LYS A 257 14.14 13.23 9.33
C LYS A 257 14.13 14.65 8.78
N ASP A 258 13.40 14.86 7.70
CA ASP A 258 13.32 16.16 7.04
C ASP A 258 12.49 17.15 7.88
N LEU A 259 11.40 16.69 8.51
CA LEU A 259 10.59 17.49 9.43
C LEU A 259 11.38 17.92 10.67
N ALA A 260 12.12 16.99 11.27
CA ALA A 260 12.94 17.31 12.43
C ALA A 260 14.06 18.28 12.05
N ALA A 261 14.75 18.07 10.93
CA ALA A 261 15.75 19.00 10.42
C ALA A 261 15.15 20.38 10.09
N PHE A 262 13.93 20.43 9.56
CA PHE A 262 13.24 21.68 9.23
C PHE A 262 13.10 22.62 10.43
N ALA A 263 12.77 22.08 11.60
CA ALA A 263 12.58 22.83 12.86
C ALA A 263 13.77 22.71 13.85
N SER A 264 14.87 22.07 13.44
CA SER A 264 16.02 21.78 14.32
C SER A 264 15.64 20.99 15.58
N CYS A 265 14.78 19.98 15.42
CA CYS A 265 14.35 19.08 16.48
C CYS A 265 15.21 17.80 16.50
N PRO A 266 15.48 17.23 17.69
CA PRO A 266 16.17 15.95 17.80
C PRO A 266 15.29 14.80 17.28
N ILE A 267 15.94 13.75 16.77
CA ILE A 267 15.30 12.47 16.42
C ILE A 267 15.97 11.43 17.32
N GLU A 268 15.20 10.87 18.25
CA GLU A 268 15.63 9.74 19.08
C GLU A 268 15.47 8.41 18.33
#